data_AF-R6HRB9-F1
#
_entry.id   AF-R6HRB9-F1
#
_cell.length_a   1.000
_cell.length_b   1.000
_cell.length_c   1.000
_cell.angle_alpha   90.00
_cell.angle_beta   90.00
_cell.angle_gamma   90.00
#
_symmetry.space_group_name_H-M   'P 1'
#
loop_
_entity.id
_entity.type
_entity.pdbx_description
1 polymer ?
#
loop_
_entity_poly.entity_id
_entity_poly.type
_entity_poly.pdbx_seq_one_letter_code
_entity_poly.pdbx_strand_id
1 'polypeptide(L)'
;MKKMLNTIIAILIFVLFPSFVLAENVQVKEIKQIEKSEGVEIVSEPKVSDTTIKFDIKLKSIGDYVKYKLVIDNKDDIEYEIDKKSFENNEYITYEVESDNLEKLEANKEKEIYLTIKYNKEVPENEFKDNVYVLNNNFSLAIGNKDEEIRNPQTGIEDYSLAILTIIVVLSVAVYGFRKNKKQFKTLMLIIGIAISIPLTCIAANILKLNIETNVTIIGVDKCLENRFAIDNWETIATNVKNGNMCGYHVGDEKEIELAGFGKHNVRISNMSKCTNGETSETACGFVVEFADIITTHEFKCGRNVGGWKDSKLRTYVNGTIYNALPGELQNVITTTKVISGHGNRTGEIDFETTGETNFETQDKLYLLSGHEVYEDGEYYQISTDDTAYSNTKQLDYYKNHGVTTSNYAGANKQYNGYNSIWWLRSASYSYADDFLLVLDSGLWDTDGSCNSDGVSPAFRIA
;
A
#
# COMPACT_ATOMS: atom_id res chain seq x y z
N MET A 1 3.51 77.99 -7.71
CA MET A 1 3.38 77.11 -6.53
C MET A 1 2.75 75.75 -6.88
N LYS A 2 1.50 75.68 -7.39
CA LYS A 2 0.85 74.41 -7.77
C LYS A 2 1.61 73.56 -8.81
N LYS A 3 2.14 74.19 -9.87
CA LYS A 3 2.91 73.48 -10.92
C LYS A 3 4.19 72.82 -10.40
N MET A 4 4.96 73.54 -9.56
CA MET A 4 6.24 73.05 -9.03
C MET A 4 6.05 71.99 -7.94
N LEU A 5 4.98 72.10 -7.14
CA LEU A 5 4.56 71.08 -6.17
C LEU A 5 4.11 69.79 -6.89
N ASN A 6 3.36 69.91 -7.99
CA ASN A 6 2.94 68.75 -8.78
C ASN A 6 4.11 68.09 -9.51
N THR A 7 5.12 68.84 -9.97
CA THR A 7 6.33 68.26 -10.57
C THR A 7 7.17 67.51 -9.53
N ILE A 8 7.27 68.03 -8.30
CA ILE A 8 7.99 67.36 -7.20
C ILE A 8 7.21 66.10 -6.73
N ILE A 9 5.87 66.16 -6.68
CA ILE A 9 5.02 65.01 -6.35
C ILE A 9 5.10 63.94 -7.45
N ALA A 10 5.14 64.32 -8.73
CA ALA A 10 5.27 63.39 -9.85
C ALA A 10 6.66 62.70 -9.90
N ILE A 11 7.73 63.43 -9.57
CA ILE A 11 9.08 62.85 -9.43
C ILE A 11 9.13 61.94 -8.19
N LEU A 12 8.45 62.27 -7.08
CA LEU A 12 8.37 61.41 -5.89
C LEU A 12 7.56 60.12 -6.12
N ILE A 13 6.48 60.15 -6.90
CA ILE A 13 5.71 58.94 -7.24
C ILE A 13 6.56 57.98 -8.10
N PHE A 14 7.44 58.51 -8.95
CA PHE A 14 8.36 57.69 -9.76
C PHE A 14 9.58 57.14 -8.99
N VAL A 15 9.89 57.69 -7.81
CA VAL A 15 11.04 57.26 -6.97
C VAL A 15 10.59 56.44 -5.74
N LEU A 16 9.31 56.52 -5.35
CA LEU A 16 8.73 55.79 -4.20
C LEU A 16 8.03 54.48 -4.56
N PHE A 17 7.80 54.21 -5.84
CA PHE A 17 7.61 52.84 -6.27
C PHE A 17 9.00 52.31 -6.63
N PRO A 18 9.64 51.43 -5.83
CA PRO A 18 10.51 50.47 -6.49
C PRO A 18 9.60 49.83 -7.55
N SER A 19 9.92 50.03 -8.82
CA SER A 19 9.35 49.21 -9.89
C SER A 19 9.50 47.79 -9.36
N PHE A 20 8.40 47.17 -8.96
CA PHE A 20 8.39 45.75 -8.67
C PHE A 20 8.75 45.12 -10.01
N VAL A 21 10.04 44.81 -10.18
CA VAL A 21 10.48 43.96 -11.27
C VAL A 21 10.06 42.56 -10.86
N LEU A 22 8.76 42.31 -11.02
CA LEU A 22 8.26 40.96 -11.16
C LEU A 22 9.11 40.34 -12.29
N ALA A 23 9.66 39.14 -12.07
CA ALA A 23 10.32 38.38 -13.13
C ALA A 23 9.27 37.91 -14.15
N GLU A 24 8.66 38.86 -14.86
CA GLU A 24 7.68 38.57 -15.91
C GLU A 24 8.37 37.98 -17.15
N ASN A 25 9.70 38.02 -17.22
CA ASN A 25 10.48 37.79 -18.43
C ASN A 25 11.49 36.63 -18.34
N VAL A 26 11.55 35.91 -17.21
CA VAL A 26 12.30 34.64 -17.10
C VAL A 26 11.35 33.49 -17.43
N GLN A 27 11.66 32.72 -18.47
CA GLN A 27 10.80 31.66 -18.98
C GLN A 27 11.55 30.39 -19.35
N VAL A 28 10.85 29.26 -19.38
CA VAL A 28 11.37 27.99 -19.89
C VAL A 28 11.29 27.97 -21.41
N LYS A 29 12.44 27.99 -22.08
CA LYS A 29 12.54 27.95 -23.54
C LYS A 29 12.51 26.53 -24.10
N GLU A 30 13.21 25.60 -23.44
CA GLU A 30 13.29 24.20 -23.88
C GLU A 30 13.38 23.27 -22.66
N ILE A 31 12.73 22.11 -22.77
CA ILE A 31 12.93 20.97 -21.88
C ILE A 31 13.09 19.68 -22.68
N LYS A 32 14.12 18.90 -22.39
CA LYS A 32 14.40 17.66 -23.10
C LYS A 32 14.97 16.58 -22.19
N GLN A 33 14.41 15.38 -22.25
CA GLN A 33 15.05 14.20 -21.65
C GLN A 33 16.30 13.87 -22.45
N ILE A 34 17.45 13.77 -21.76
CA ILE A 34 18.73 13.48 -22.40
C ILE A 34 19.27 12.10 -22.04
N GLU A 35 18.89 11.57 -20.88
CA GLU A 35 19.40 10.30 -20.38
C GLU A 35 18.38 9.68 -19.40
N LYS A 36 18.30 8.35 -19.36
CA LYS A 36 17.53 7.60 -18.34
C LYS A 36 18.09 6.20 -18.18
N SER A 37 17.88 5.58 -17.02
CA SER A 37 18.13 4.15 -16.82
C SER A 37 17.14 3.29 -17.62
N GLU A 38 17.52 2.05 -17.92
CA GLU A 38 16.71 1.12 -18.74
C GLU A 38 15.34 0.82 -18.12
N GLY A 39 15.26 0.74 -16.80
CA GLY A 39 14.03 0.47 -16.05
C GLY A 39 13.01 1.61 -16.05
N VAL A 40 13.43 2.84 -16.37
CA VAL A 40 12.62 4.06 -16.20
C VAL A 40 11.61 4.23 -17.33
N GLU A 41 10.35 4.54 -16.98
CA GLU A 41 9.29 4.88 -17.93
C GLU A 41 8.91 6.36 -17.82
N ILE A 42 8.81 7.06 -18.95
CA ILE A 42 8.29 8.43 -19.02
C ILE A 42 6.79 8.31 -19.30
N VAL A 43 5.96 8.69 -18.33
CA VAL A 43 4.50 8.52 -18.43
C VAL A 43 3.91 9.54 -19.38
N SER A 44 4.38 10.79 -19.28
CA SER A 44 4.05 11.85 -20.22
C SER A 44 5.21 12.84 -20.34
N GLU A 45 5.27 13.53 -21.48
CA GLU A 45 6.26 14.61 -21.67
C GLU A 45 6.06 15.71 -20.63
N PRO A 46 7.17 16.35 -20.15
CA PRO A 46 7.06 17.40 -19.15
C PRO A 46 6.12 18.53 -19.57
N LYS A 47 5.17 18.88 -18.69
CA LYS A 47 4.20 19.96 -18.95
C LYS A 47 4.73 21.26 -18.38
N VAL A 48 4.90 22.25 -19.26
CA VAL A 48 5.38 23.59 -18.89
C VAL A 48 4.19 24.54 -18.79
N SER A 49 4.14 25.28 -17.68
CA SER A 49 3.36 26.50 -17.51
C SER A 49 4.32 27.67 -17.27
N ASP A 50 3.84 28.91 -17.28
CA ASP A 50 4.65 30.15 -17.29
C ASP A 50 5.94 30.07 -16.46
N THR A 51 5.85 29.57 -15.23
CA THR A 51 6.99 29.40 -14.32
C THR A 51 7.11 28.03 -13.65
N THR A 52 6.25 27.06 -14.02
CA THR A 52 6.22 25.73 -13.39
C THR A 52 6.34 24.60 -14.41
N ILE A 53 7.26 23.67 -14.15
CA ILE A 53 7.45 22.45 -14.95
C ILE A 53 6.98 21.22 -14.17
N LYS A 54 6.04 20.46 -14.75
CA LYS A 54 5.56 19.18 -14.19
C LYS A 54 6.18 17.99 -14.89
N PHE A 55 6.80 17.10 -14.13
CA PHE A 55 7.38 15.85 -14.63
C PHE A 55 6.54 14.66 -14.15
N ASP A 56 6.31 13.69 -15.04
CA ASP A 56 5.51 12.48 -14.80
C ASP A 56 6.30 11.25 -15.26
N ILE A 57 6.95 10.60 -14.30
CA ILE A 57 7.94 9.53 -14.53
C ILE A 57 7.72 8.36 -13.57
N LYS A 58 8.13 7.16 -13.98
CA LYS A 58 8.14 5.94 -13.17
C LYS A 58 9.58 5.47 -12.97
N LEU A 59 10.02 5.46 -11.72
CA LEU A 59 11.30 4.88 -11.28
C LEU A 59 10.99 3.53 -10.63
N LYS A 60 11.71 2.47 -11.01
CA LYS A 60 11.35 1.07 -10.66
C LYS A 60 12.32 0.41 -9.68
N SER A 61 13.58 0.81 -9.69
CA SER A 61 14.63 0.16 -8.89
C SER A 61 15.58 1.18 -8.27
N ILE A 62 16.11 0.89 -7.07
CA ILE A 62 17.10 1.78 -6.44
C ILE A 62 18.25 2.00 -7.41
N GLY A 63 18.63 3.27 -7.58
CA GLY A 63 19.65 3.69 -8.52
C GLY A 63 19.11 4.11 -9.88
N ASP A 64 17.83 3.84 -10.19
CA ASP A 64 17.18 4.39 -11.38
C ASP A 64 17.24 5.92 -11.35
N TYR A 65 17.56 6.50 -12.51
CA TYR A 65 17.62 7.93 -12.71
C TYR A 65 17.07 8.35 -14.07
N VAL A 66 16.66 9.62 -14.15
CA VAL A 66 16.39 10.33 -15.39
C VAL A 66 17.03 11.70 -15.34
N LYS A 67 17.67 12.10 -16.46
CA LYS A 67 18.32 13.39 -16.62
C LYS A 67 17.62 14.22 -17.68
N TYR A 68 17.27 15.44 -17.33
CA TYR A 68 16.67 16.43 -18.21
C TYR A 68 17.61 17.61 -18.44
N LYS A 69 17.63 18.12 -19.67
CA LYS A 69 18.19 19.41 -20.04
C LYS A 69 17.06 20.44 -20.05
N LEU A 70 17.26 21.56 -19.36
CA LEU A 70 16.38 22.72 -19.29
C LEU A 70 17.12 23.93 -19.85
N VAL A 71 16.49 24.69 -20.74
CA VAL A 71 16.99 25.99 -21.21
C VAL A 71 16.07 27.07 -20.70
N ILE A 72 16.59 27.95 -19.84
CA ILE A 72 15.88 29.12 -19.32
C ILE A 72 16.36 30.35 -20.09
N ASP A 73 15.43 31.21 -20.47
CA ASP A 73 15.68 32.46 -21.18
C ASP A 73 15.36 33.65 -20.27
N ASN A 74 16.34 34.54 -20.05
CA ASN A 74 16.17 35.80 -19.35
C ASN A 74 16.00 36.93 -20.35
N LYS A 75 14.77 37.42 -20.53
CA LYS A 75 14.48 38.54 -21.45
C LYS A 75 14.60 39.92 -20.78
N ASP A 76 14.99 39.97 -19.51
CA ASP A 76 15.24 41.24 -18.83
C ASP A 76 16.62 41.80 -19.17
N ASP A 77 16.76 43.11 -18.95
CA ASP A 77 18.04 43.83 -18.99
C ASP A 77 18.83 43.75 -17.68
N ILE A 78 18.35 42.97 -16.71
CA ILE A 78 18.97 42.73 -15.40
C ILE A 78 19.51 41.31 -15.25
N GLU A 79 20.53 41.16 -14.42
CA GLU A 79 21.14 39.88 -14.06
C GLU A 79 20.48 39.31 -12.79
N TYR A 80 20.34 37.99 -12.75
CA TYR A 80 19.83 37.27 -11.58
C TYR A 80 20.88 36.35 -10.98
N GLU A 81 21.01 36.38 -9.65
CA GLU A 81 21.70 35.35 -8.89
C GLU A 81 20.75 34.17 -8.67
N ILE A 82 21.21 32.93 -8.84
CA ILE A 82 20.35 31.75 -8.71
C ILE A 82 20.51 31.16 -7.30
N ASP A 83 19.46 31.23 -6.48
CA ASP A 83 19.40 30.58 -5.17
C ASP A 83 18.87 29.15 -5.28
N LYS A 84 19.66 28.21 -4.75
CA LYS A 84 19.45 26.77 -4.81
C LYS A 84 18.93 26.19 -3.50
N LYS A 85 18.64 27.01 -2.49
CA LYS A 85 18.31 26.56 -1.12
C LYS A 85 17.01 25.75 -0.97
N SER A 86 16.38 25.31 -2.06
CA SER A 86 15.08 24.61 -2.03
C SER A 86 15.07 23.26 -2.74
N PHE A 87 16.22 22.68 -3.06
CA PHE A 87 16.30 21.27 -3.47
C PHE A 87 16.32 20.40 -2.21
N GLU A 88 15.19 20.36 -1.49
CA GLU A 88 15.04 19.47 -0.35
C GLU A 88 14.86 18.03 -0.86
N ASN A 89 15.93 17.24 -0.70
CA ASN A 89 15.84 15.80 -0.87
C ASN A 89 14.81 15.24 0.11
N ASN A 90 13.99 14.30 -0.33
CA ASN A 90 13.28 13.44 0.61
C ASN A 90 14.08 12.15 0.83
N GLU A 91 13.61 11.29 1.72
CA GLU A 91 14.37 10.08 2.05
C GLU A 91 14.44 9.05 0.91
N TYR A 92 13.57 9.15 -0.10
CA TYR A 92 13.42 8.19 -1.20
C TYR A 92 14.00 8.70 -2.53
N ILE A 93 13.90 10.00 -2.81
CA ILE A 93 14.26 10.64 -4.07
C ILE A 93 15.24 11.79 -3.79
N THR A 94 16.29 11.86 -4.61
CA THR A 94 17.21 13.00 -4.60
C THR A 94 17.27 13.73 -5.93
N TYR A 95 17.60 15.02 -5.83
CA TYR A 95 17.75 15.93 -6.96
C TYR A 95 19.20 16.39 -7.07
N GLU A 96 19.73 16.36 -8.29
CA GLU A 96 21.03 16.96 -8.60
C GLU A 96 20.86 17.97 -9.74
N VAL A 97 21.46 19.16 -9.58
CA VAL A 97 21.35 20.25 -10.55
C VAL A 97 22.74 20.73 -10.99
N GLU A 98 23.02 20.64 -12.29
CA GLU A 98 24.30 20.99 -12.91
C GLU A 98 24.14 22.07 -14.00
N SER A 99 25.18 22.89 -14.21
CA SER A 99 25.26 23.93 -15.25
C SER A 99 26.69 24.45 -15.31
N ASP A 100 27.12 24.94 -16.47
CA ASP A 100 28.46 25.47 -16.69
C ASP A 100 28.80 26.69 -15.81
N ASN A 101 27.78 27.44 -15.33
CA ASN A 101 27.97 28.56 -14.40
C ASN A 101 26.67 28.87 -13.63
N LEU A 102 26.24 27.97 -12.74
CA LEU A 102 24.96 28.05 -12.03
C LEU A 102 24.76 29.29 -11.14
N GLU A 103 25.79 30.08 -10.87
CA GLU A 103 25.71 31.18 -9.90
C GLU A 103 24.95 32.39 -10.48
N LYS A 104 24.83 32.48 -11.82
CA LYS A 104 24.32 33.67 -12.50
C LYS A 104 23.55 33.38 -13.79
N LEU A 105 22.41 34.04 -13.93
CA LEU A 105 21.64 34.20 -15.16
C LEU A 105 21.82 35.63 -15.68
N GLU A 106 22.56 35.77 -16.78
CA GLU A 106 22.87 37.09 -17.36
C GLU A 106 21.66 37.69 -18.09
N ALA A 107 21.61 39.02 -18.15
CA ALA A 107 20.59 39.77 -18.88
C ALA A 107 20.56 39.38 -20.37
N ASN A 108 19.37 39.22 -20.95
CA ASN A 108 19.15 38.88 -22.36
C ASN A 108 19.89 37.62 -22.83
N LYS A 109 20.13 36.66 -21.94
CA LYS A 109 20.83 35.42 -22.26
C LYS A 109 20.08 34.19 -21.80
N GLU A 110 20.37 33.10 -22.51
CA GLU A 110 19.90 31.76 -22.17
C GLU A 110 20.89 31.05 -21.23
N LYS A 111 20.34 30.15 -20.43
CA LYS A 111 21.09 29.30 -19.54
C LYS A 111 20.64 27.86 -19.62
N GLU A 112 21.60 26.96 -19.76
CA GLU A 112 21.36 25.52 -19.68
C GLU A 112 21.49 25.03 -18.23
N ILE A 113 20.51 24.25 -17.80
CA ILE A 113 20.47 23.59 -16.50
C ILE A 113 20.19 22.12 -16.74
N TYR A 114 20.92 21.25 -16.07
CA TYR A 114 20.71 19.80 -16.10
C TYR A 114 20.13 19.35 -14.76
N LEU A 115 18.97 18.71 -14.79
CA LEU A 115 18.29 18.16 -13.62
C LEU A 115 18.33 16.65 -13.67
N THR A 116 18.93 16.02 -12.66
CA THR A 116 18.89 14.58 -12.44
C THR A 116 17.95 14.26 -11.30
N ILE A 117 17.00 13.35 -11.54
CA ILE A 117 16.09 12.81 -10.53
C ILE A 117 16.49 11.36 -10.30
N LYS A 118 16.78 10.97 -9.06
CA LYS A 118 17.31 9.65 -8.72
C LYS A 118 16.56 8.98 -7.58
N TYR A 119 16.31 7.68 -7.71
CA TYR A 119 15.72 6.85 -6.65
C TYR A 119 16.82 6.29 -5.72
N ASN A 120 16.77 6.64 -4.43
CA ASN A 120 17.90 6.49 -3.51
C ASN A 120 17.71 5.50 -2.35
N LYS A 121 16.48 5.21 -1.94
CA LYS A 121 16.23 4.37 -0.77
C LYS A 121 14.99 3.49 -0.95
N GLU A 122 15.09 2.26 -0.48
CA GLU A 122 13.98 1.32 -0.39
C GLU A 122 12.90 1.87 0.55
N VAL A 123 11.64 1.75 0.15
CA VAL A 123 10.50 2.10 0.99
C VAL A 123 10.19 0.90 1.91
N PRO A 124 9.95 1.07 3.23
CA PRO A 124 9.91 -0.05 4.17
C PRO A 124 8.86 -1.13 3.84
N GLU A 125 9.23 -2.42 3.90
CA GLU A 125 8.36 -3.59 3.58
C GLU A 125 6.99 -3.61 4.28
N ASN A 126 6.90 -2.99 5.45
CA ASN A 126 5.68 -2.85 6.24
C ASN A 126 4.67 -1.83 5.68
N GLU A 127 5.10 -0.97 4.76
CA GLU A 127 4.21 -0.12 3.95
C GLU A 127 3.99 -0.68 2.54
N PHE A 128 4.71 -1.74 2.14
CA PHE A 128 4.77 -2.23 0.76
C PHE A 128 4.82 -3.76 0.68
N LYS A 129 3.65 -4.39 0.52
CA LYS A 129 3.56 -5.82 0.18
C LYS A 129 3.54 -6.00 -1.34
N ASP A 130 4.66 -6.49 -1.89
CA ASP A 130 4.74 -7.20 -3.19
C ASP A 130 5.39 -6.50 -4.41
N ASN A 131 6.54 -5.83 -4.20
CA ASN A 131 7.67 -5.72 -5.15
C ASN A 131 7.43 -5.33 -6.63
N VAL A 132 6.32 -4.68 -6.98
CA VAL A 132 6.16 -4.00 -8.28
C VAL A 132 5.54 -2.63 -8.05
N TYR A 133 6.38 -1.67 -7.65
CA TYR A 133 5.94 -0.30 -7.48
C TYR A 133 6.30 0.56 -8.67
N VAL A 134 5.31 1.34 -9.08
CA VAL A 134 5.52 2.55 -9.87
C VAL A 134 5.44 3.71 -8.89
N LEU A 135 6.59 4.31 -8.59
CA LEU A 135 6.61 5.63 -7.97
C LEU A 135 6.14 6.64 -9.02
N ASN A 136 4.87 7.04 -8.97
CA ASN A 136 4.41 8.19 -9.74
C ASN A 136 4.77 9.43 -8.94
N ASN A 137 5.80 10.13 -9.37
CA ASN A 137 6.22 11.35 -8.72
C ASN A 137 5.80 12.54 -9.57
N ASN A 138 4.94 13.38 -9.02
CA ASN A 138 4.67 14.68 -9.59
C ASN A 138 5.69 15.66 -9.03
N PHE A 139 6.66 16.04 -9.86
CA PHE A 139 7.64 17.07 -9.52
C PHE A 139 7.19 18.40 -10.09
N SER A 140 7.29 19.47 -9.31
CA SER A 140 7.09 20.83 -9.81
C SER A 140 8.35 21.65 -9.59
N LEU A 141 9.00 22.11 -10.67
CA LEU A 141 10.06 23.12 -10.59
C LEU A 141 9.41 24.49 -10.75
N ALA A 142 9.38 25.28 -9.67
CA ALA A 142 8.92 26.66 -9.70
C ALA A 142 10.13 27.60 -9.89
N ILE A 143 10.01 28.50 -10.87
CA ILE A 143 11.01 29.51 -11.23
C ILE A 143 10.41 30.87 -10.90
N GLY A 144 10.89 31.53 -9.84
CA GLY A 144 10.31 32.81 -9.44
C GLY A 144 11.31 33.73 -8.77
N ASN A 145 11.02 35.03 -8.80
CA ASN A 145 11.75 35.99 -7.97
C ASN A 145 11.41 35.75 -6.51
N LYS A 146 12.42 35.85 -5.65
CA LYS A 146 12.17 35.98 -4.23
C LYS A 146 11.56 37.36 -3.99
N ASP A 147 10.29 37.40 -3.63
CA ASP A 147 9.72 38.58 -2.99
C ASP A 147 10.36 38.69 -1.59
N GLU A 148 11.46 39.44 -1.47
CA GLU A 148 11.94 39.87 -0.16
C GLU A 148 12.25 41.36 -0.15
N GLU A 149 11.74 42.00 0.90
CA GLU A 149 12.02 43.36 1.31
C GLU A 149 13.53 43.65 1.25
N ILE A 150 13.90 44.81 0.69
CA ILE A 150 15.30 45.26 0.59
C ILE A 150 15.89 45.35 2.00
N ARG A 151 16.69 44.35 2.41
CA ARG A 151 17.41 44.37 3.69
C ARG A 151 18.77 45.05 3.55
N ASN A 152 19.10 45.90 4.51
CA ASN A 152 20.44 46.50 4.60
C ASN A 152 21.46 45.48 5.15
N PRO A 153 22.54 45.15 4.40
CA PRO A 153 23.49 44.10 4.79
C PRO A 153 24.35 44.43 6.01
N GLN A 154 24.39 45.68 6.48
CA GLN A 154 25.14 46.07 7.69
C GLN A 154 24.31 46.06 8.97
N THR A 155 22.97 46.16 8.87
CA THR A 155 22.11 46.34 10.06
C THR A 155 21.04 45.26 10.22
N GLY A 156 20.70 44.52 9.16
CA GLY A 156 19.75 43.41 9.22
C GLY A 156 18.28 43.79 9.51
N ILE A 157 17.93 45.07 9.44
CA ILE A 157 16.58 45.58 9.75
C ILE A 157 15.71 45.60 8.48
N GLU A 158 14.48 45.08 8.59
CA GLU A 158 13.50 44.90 7.49
C GLU A 158 12.66 46.14 7.14
N ASP A 159 12.75 47.23 7.91
CA ASP A 159 11.60 48.13 7.98
C ASP A 159 11.75 49.43 7.16
N TYR A 160 11.07 49.50 6.01
CA TYR A 160 10.86 50.74 5.24
C TYR A 160 10.17 51.84 6.07
N SER A 161 9.49 51.49 7.17
CA SER A 161 8.83 52.45 8.04
C SER A 161 9.81 53.47 8.61
N LEU A 162 11.06 53.08 8.93
CA LEU A 162 12.05 53.96 9.55
C LEU A 162 12.68 54.92 8.54
N ALA A 163 12.89 54.48 7.30
CA ALA A 163 13.33 55.33 6.20
C ALA A 163 12.26 56.37 5.82
N ILE A 164 10.99 55.96 5.81
CA ILE A 164 9.85 56.86 5.56
C ILE A 164 9.69 57.85 6.73
N LEU A 165 9.83 57.40 7.99
CA LEU A 165 9.72 58.27 9.16
C LEU A 165 10.82 59.33 9.19
N THR A 166 12.06 58.94 8.88
CA THR A 166 13.20 59.86 8.82
C THR A 166 13.05 60.88 7.69
N ILE A 167 12.58 60.48 6.51
CA ILE A 167 12.28 61.37 5.39
C ILE A 167 11.15 62.36 5.74
N ILE A 168 10.07 61.89 6.38
CA ILE A 168 8.94 62.73 6.81
C ILE A 168 9.40 63.74 7.88
N VAL A 169 10.22 63.34 8.84
CA VAL A 169 10.78 64.24 9.87
C VAL A 169 11.68 65.29 9.24
N VAL A 170 12.55 64.91 8.30
CA VAL A 170 13.43 65.84 7.56
C VAL A 170 12.60 66.83 6.72
N LEU A 171 11.54 66.38 6.05
CA LEU A 171 10.60 67.24 5.32
C LEU A 171 9.86 68.20 6.26
N SER A 172 9.45 67.72 7.44
CA SER A 172 8.78 68.54 8.47
C SER A 172 9.70 69.67 8.97
N VAL A 173 10.97 69.34 9.22
CA VAL A 173 12.00 70.30 9.65
C VAL A 173 12.34 71.28 8.52
N ALA A 174 12.43 70.81 7.27
CA ALA A 174 12.68 71.67 6.11
C ALA A 174 11.52 72.66 5.85
N VAL A 175 10.27 72.21 5.97
CA VAL A 175 9.07 73.05 5.85
C VAL A 175 8.98 74.07 6.99
N TYR A 176 9.31 73.66 8.22
CA TYR A 176 9.37 74.57 9.37
C TYR A 176 10.49 75.62 9.22
N GLY A 177 11.68 75.22 8.77
CA GLY A 177 12.80 76.12 8.50
C GLY A 177 12.53 77.12 7.36
N PHE A 178 11.83 76.68 6.31
CA PHE A 178 11.43 77.54 5.17
C PHE A 178 10.47 78.65 5.58
N ARG A 179 9.57 78.39 6.55
CA ARG A 179 8.62 79.39 7.07
C ARG A 179 9.29 80.47 7.92
N LYS A 180 10.41 80.16 8.59
CA LYS A 180 10.99 81.05 9.61
C LYS A 180 12.16 81.90 9.10
N ASN A 181 13.01 81.41 8.19
CA ASN A 181 14.13 82.21 7.67
C ASN A 181 14.72 81.69 6.33
N LYS A 182 14.53 82.44 5.23
CA LYS A 182 14.94 82.05 3.85
C LYS A 182 16.44 81.83 3.66
N LYS A 183 17.31 82.43 4.49
CA LYS A 183 18.77 82.42 4.31
C LYS A 183 19.43 81.14 4.84
N GLN A 184 18.88 80.51 5.90
CA GLN A 184 19.39 79.23 6.44
C GLN A 184 18.88 78.00 5.69
N PHE A 185 17.82 78.13 4.90
CA PHE A 185 17.27 77.05 4.08
C PHE A 185 18.27 76.52 3.04
N LYS A 186 19.11 77.39 2.45
CA LYS A 186 20.12 76.96 1.47
C LYS A 186 21.21 76.09 2.09
N THR A 187 21.67 76.42 3.30
CA THR A 187 22.70 75.64 4.01
C THR A 187 22.13 74.31 4.52
N LEU A 188 20.88 74.33 5.01
CA LEU A 188 20.18 73.12 5.45
C LEU A 188 19.91 72.15 4.29
N MET A 189 19.50 72.65 3.12
CA MET A 189 19.30 71.84 1.91
C MET A 189 20.60 71.22 1.37
N LEU A 190 21.75 71.90 1.55
CA LEU A 190 23.04 71.35 1.14
C LEU A 190 23.48 70.18 2.06
N ILE A 191 23.26 70.30 3.37
CA ILE A 191 23.57 69.25 4.34
C ILE A 191 22.62 68.05 4.17
N ILE A 192 21.33 68.31 3.92
CA ILE A 192 20.33 67.28 3.60
C ILE A 192 20.68 66.60 2.27
N GLY A 193 21.14 67.34 1.25
CA GLY A 193 21.58 66.76 -0.02
C GLY A 193 22.78 65.80 0.12
N ILE A 194 23.72 66.10 1.03
CA ILE A 194 24.88 65.25 1.31
C ILE A 194 24.51 64.06 2.21
N ALA A 195 23.56 64.23 3.13
CA ALA A 195 23.06 63.15 3.99
C ALA A 195 22.13 62.16 3.24
N ILE A 196 21.42 62.61 2.21
CA ILE A 196 20.62 61.74 1.33
C ILE A 196 21.50 61.05 0.27
N SER A 197 22.67 61.61 -0.08
CA SER A 197 23.60 60.96 -1.03
C SER A 197 24.41 59.80 -0.42
N ILE A 198 24.29 59.55 0.89
CA ILE A 198 24.97 58.47 1.60
C ILE A 198 23.93 57.77 2.48
N PRO A 199 22.89 57.13 1.92
CA PRO A 199 23.07 55.76 1.42
C PRO A 199 22.00 55.35 0.37
N LEU A 200 22.32 54.90 -0.85
CA LEU A 200 21.39 54.01 -1.58
C LEU A 200 21.97 53.41 -2.90
N THR A 201 23.24 53.05 -2.95
CA THR A 201 23.61 51.91 -3.81
C THR A 201 23.36 50.63 -3.01
N CYS A 202 22.09 50.38 -2.64
CA CYS A 202 21.70 49.00 -2.39
C CYS A 202 21.75 48.34 -3.77
N ILE A 203 22.83 47.60 -4.05
CA ILE A 203 22.77 46.59 -5.10
C ILE A 203 21.84 45.53 -4.50
N ALA A 204 20.54 45.68 -4.75
CA ALA A 204 19.61 44.57 -4.55
C ALA A 204 20.04 43.52 -5.58
N ALA A 205 20.68 42.45 -5.12
CA ALA A 205 20.87 41.29 -5.95
C ALA A 205 19.47 40.72 -6.21
N ASN A 206 19.03 40.71 -7.47
CA ASN A 206 17.79 40.02 -7.82
C ASN A 206 18.07 38.53 -7.74
N ILE A 207 17.38 37.85 -6.83
CA ILE A 207 17.56 36.43 -6.59
C ILE A 207 16.43 35.66 -7.28
N LEU A 208 16.81 34.84 -8.25
CA LEU A 208 15.95 33.84 -8.85
C LEU A 208 15.95 32.60 -7.96
N LYS A 209 14.78 32.21 -7.46
CA LYS A 209 14.61 31.04 -6.62
C LYS A 209 14.12 29.86 -7.46
N LEU A 210 14.83 28.73 -7.35
CA LEU A 210 14.42 27.46 -7.93
C LEU A 210 13.90 26.56 -6.81
N ASN A 211 12.59 26.28 -6.80
CA ASN A 211 11.97 25.39 -5.81
C ASN A 211 11.52 24.10 -6.47
N ILE A 212 11.83 22.95 -5.85
CA ILE A 212 11.24 21.67 -6.24
C ILE A 212 10.27 21.22 -5.17
N GLU A 213 9.01 21.04 -5.56
CA GLU A 213 8.01 20.35 -4.75
C GLU A 213 7.82 18.93 -5.27
N THR A 214 7.80 17.96 -4.35
CA THR A 214 7.66 16.54 -4.66
C THR A 214 6.36 16.02 -4.07
N ASN A 215 5.45 15.57 -4.93
CA ASN A 215 4.32 14.74 -4.50
C ASN A 215 4.57 13.31 -4.97
N VAL A 216 5.01 12.46 -4.04
CA VAL A 216 5.17 11.02 -4.28
C VAL A 216 3.79 10.38 -4.15
N THR A 217 3.24 9.89 -5.27
CA THR A 217 2.06 9.02 -5.27
C THR A 217 2.52 7.62 -5.60
N ILE A 218 2.52 6.71 -4.63
CA ILE A 218 2.72 5.30 -4.97
C ILE A 218 1.44 4.81 -5.64
N ILE A 219 1.52 4.51 -6.93
CA ILE A 219 0.42 3.88 -7.66
C ILE A 219 0.75 2.38 -7.75
N GLY A 220 0.39 1.65 -6.71
CA GLY A 220 0.07 0.24 -6.85
C GLY A 220 -1.34 0.17 -7.45
N VAL A 221 -1.49 -0.37 -8.66
CA VAL A 221 -2.80 -0.95 -9.00
C VAL A 221 -2.83 -2.25 -8.20
N ASP A 222 -3.49 -2.22 -7.05
CA ASP A 222 -3.53 -3.32 -6.08
C ASP A 222 -4.29 -4.55 -6.59
N LYS A 223 -3.77 -5.16 -7.65
CA LYS A 223 -4.21 -6.47 -8.13
C LYS A 223 -4.05 -7.54 -7.04
N CYS A 224 -3.21 -7.27 -6.03
CA CYS A 224 -3.04 -8.12 -4.85
C CYS A 224 -3.91 -7.73 -3.66
N LEU A 225 -4.57 -6.56 -3.60
CA LEU A 225 -5.62 -6.31 -2.59
C LEU A 225 -7.01 -6.70 -3.08
N GLU A 226 -7.19 -6.83 -4.38
CA GLU A 226 -8.43 -7.34 -4.95
C GLU A 226 -8.61 -8.81 -4.54
N ASN A 227 -9.79 -9.17 -4.02
CA ASN A 227 -10.15 -10.57 -3.76
C ASN A 227 -10.36 -11.28 -5.11
N ARG A 228 -9.27 -11.80 -5.65
CA ARG A 228 -9.25 -12.51 -6.94
C ARG A 228 -9.91 -13.88 -6.84
N PHE A 229 -10.01 -14.46 -5.65
CA PHE A 229 -10.76 -15.70 -5.47
C PHE A 229 -12.25 -15.53 -5.81
N ALA A 230 -12.86 -14.43 -5.37
CA ALA A 230 -14.24 -14.09 -5.70
C ALA A 230 -14.45 -13.84 -7.21
N ILE A 231 -13.48 -13.23 -7.88
CA ILE A 231 -13.61 -12.72 -9.25
C ILE A 231 -13.17 -13.73 -10.32
N ASP A 232 -12.02 -14.37 -10.13
CA ASP A 232 -11.44 -15.26 -11.12
C ASP A 232 -12.34 -16.49 -11.33
N ASN A 233 -12.40 -16.99 -12.57
CA ASN A 233 -13.03 -18.28 -12.84
C ASN A 233 -12.15 -19.44 -12.34
N TRP A 234 -12.75 -20.62 -12.18
CA TRP A 234 -12.07 -21.79 -11.61
C TRP A 234 -10.81 -22.21 -12.39
N GLU A 235 -10.83 -22.10 -13.73
CA GLU A 235 -9.68 -22.39 -14.59
C GLU A 235 -8.50 -21.42 -14.34
N THR A 236 -8.81 -20.13 -14.16
CA THR A 236 -7.82 -19.10 -13.83
C THR A 236 -7.22 -19.34 -12.45
N ILE A 237 -8.07 -19.67 -11.46
CA ILE A 237 -7.63 -20.03 -10.10
C ILE A 237 -6.66 -21.21 -10.17
N ALA A 238 -7.05 -22.29 -10.85
CA ALA A 238 -6.21 -23.49 -10.98
C ALA A 238 -4.87 -23.20 -11.68
N THR A 239 -4.90 -22.41 -12.75
CA THR A 239 -3.69 -21.99 -13.48
C THR A 239 -2.77 -21.16 -12.59
N ASN A 240 -3.32 -20.23 -11.79
CA ASN A 240 -2.54 -19.40 -10.88
C ASN A 240 -1.93 -20.23 -9.75
N VAL A 241 -2.71 -21.13 -9.14
CA VAL A 241 -2.23 -22.08 -8.11
C VAL A 241 -1.07 -22.92 -8.64
N LYS A 242 -1.24 -23.53 -9.82
CA LYS A 242 -0.22 -24.38 -10.46
C LYS A 242 1.08 -23.61 -10.77
N ASN A 243 0.96 -22.34 -11.16
CA ASN A 243 2.10 -21.48 -11.49
C ASN A 243 2.71 -20.77 -10.26
N GLY A 244 2.09 -20.88 -9.08
CA GLY A 244 2.51 -20.17 -7.87
C GLY A 244 2.18 -18.66 -7.90
N ASN A 245 1.27 -18.22 -8.76
CA ASN A 245 0.86 -16.83 -8.91
C ASN A 245 -0.25 -16.47 -7.91
N MET A 246 0.10 -16.28 -6.64
CA MET A 246 -0.88 -16.18 -5.55
C MET A 246 -1.31 -14.74 -5.18
N CYS A 247 -0.84 -13.73 -5.91
CA CYS A 247 -1.26 -12.33 -5.72
C CYS A 247 -2.79 -12.19 -5.84
N GLY A 248 -3.43 -11.63 -4.80
CA GLY A 248 -4.88 -11.42 -4.73
C GLY A 248 -5.69 -12.61 -4.21
N TYR A 249 -5.01 -13.69 -3.79
CA TYR A 249 -5.63 -14.82 -3.11
C TYR A 249 -5.16 -14.84 -1.66
N HIS A 250 -6.10 -14.72 -0.73
CA HIS A 250 -5.80 -14.70 0.70
C HIS A 250 -6.62 -15.74 1.44
N VAL A 251 -6.02 -16.29 2.50
CA VAL A 251 -6.72 -17.16 3.44
C VAL A 251 -7.95 -16.45 3.99
N GLY A 252 -9.11 -17.08 3.90
CA GLY A 252 -10.41 -16.52 4.28
C GLY A 252 -11.16 -15.80 3.15
N ASP A 253 -10.56 -15.58 1.98
CA ASP A 253 -11.30 -15.09 0.82
C ASP A 253 -12.41 -16.07 0.46
N GLU A 254 -13.63 -15.56 0.26
CA GLU A 254 -14.82 -16.35 -0.04
C GLU A 254 -15.26 -16.23 -1.51
N LYS A 255 -15.95 -17.26 -1.99
CA LYS A 255 -16.63 -17.30 -3.29
C LYS A 255 -17.95 -18.04 -3.17
N GLU A 256 -19.03 -17.44 -3.65
CA GLU A 256 -20.34 -18.10 -3.74
C GLU A 256 -20.33 -19.13 -4.89
N ILE A 257 -20.86 -20.31 -4.63
CA ILE A 257 -21.15 -21.34 -5.63
C ILE A 257 -22.58 -21.85 -5.48
N GLU A 258 -23.17 -22.30 -6.58
CA GLU A 258 -24.48 -22.94 -6.57
C GLU A 258 -24.33 -24.44 -6.84
N LEU A 259 -24.81 -25.25 -5.89
CA LEU A 259 -24.82 -26.70 -5.99
C LEU A 259 -26.19 -27.17 -6.49
N ALA A 260 -26.19 -28.01 -7.52
CA ALA A 260 -27.41 -28.57 -8.07
C ALA A 260 -28.18 -29.37 -6.99
N GLY A 261 -29.37 -28.88 -6.61
CA GLY A 261 -30.22 -29.51 -5.59
C GLY A 261 -29.92 -29.15 -4.14
N PHE A 262 -28.85 -28.39 -3.87
CA PHE A 262 -28.49 -27.92 -2.52
C PHE A 262 -28.55 -26.40 -2.37
N GLY A 263 -28.55 -25.66 -3.48
CA GLY A 263 -28.67 -24.20 -3.48
C GLY A 263 -27.31 -23.52 -3.38
N LYS A 264 -27.32 -22.27 -2.89
CA LYS A 264 -26.13 -21.42 -2.83
C LYS A 264 -25.37 -21.62 -1.53
N HIS A 265 -24.05 -21.75 -1.65
CA HIS A 265 -23.12 -21.94 -0.54
C HIS A 265 -21.87 -21.09 -0.78
N ASN A 266 -21.16 -20.74 0.30
CA ASN A 266 -19.86 -20.08 0.20
C ASN A 266 -18.75 -21.09 0.42
N VAL A 267 -17.74 -21.03 -0.42
CA VAL A 267 -16.45 -21.68 -0.18
C VAL A 267 -15.40 -20.64 0.13
N ARG A 268 -14.37 -21.02 0.89
CA ARG A 268 -13.27 -20.13 1.26
C ARG A 268 -11.91 -20.79 1.13
N ILE A 269 -10.88 -19.99 0.88
CA ILE A 269 -9.50 -20.46 0.95
C ILE A 269 -9.15 -20.76 2.41
N SER A 270 -9.04 -22.03 2.77
CA SER A 270 -8.71 -22.44 4.13
C SER A 270 -7.22 -22.63 4.37
N ASN A 271 -6.45 -22.90 3.32
CA ASN A 271 -5.00 -23.07 3.42
C ASN A 271 -4.30 -22.68 2.11
N MET A 272 -3.09 -22.15 2.26
CA MET A 272 -2.18 -21.84 1.15
C MET A 272 -0.76 -22.37 1.40
N SER A 273 -0.40 -22.61 2.66
CA SER A 273 0.91 -23.09 3.05
C SER A 273 1.17 -24.54 2.59
N LYS A 274 2.41 -24.82 2.18
CA LYS A 274 2.84 -26.18 1.81
C LYS A 274 3.03 -27.03 3.07
N CYS A 275 2.91 -28.34 2.92
CA CYS A 275 3.36 -29.29 3.93
C CYS A 275 4.89 -29.40 3.89
N THR A 276 5.54 -29.31 5.04
CA THR A 276 7.00 -29.25 5.14
C THR A 276 7.59 -30.15 6.22
N ASN A 277 6.76 -30.72 7.10
CA ASN A 277 7.18 -31.31 8.37
C ASN A 277 6.72 -32.77 8.53
N GLY A 278 6.64 -33.52 7.42
CA GLY A 278 6.34 -34.95 7.44
C GLY A 278 4.85 -35.29 7.48
N GLU A 279 3.98 -34.33 7.14
CA GLU A 279 2.55 -34.57 6.92
C GLU A 279 2.38 -35.65 5.84
N THR A 280 1.63 -36.71 6.18
CA THR A 280 1.36 -37.82 5.27
C THR A 280 -0.03 -37.72 4.63
N SER A 281 -0.92 -36.91 5.21
CA SER A 281 -2.17 -36.47 4.59
C SER A 281 -1.92 -35.22 3.75
N GLU A 282 -2.48 -35.18 2.55
CA GLU A 282 -2.32 -34.03 1.65
C GLU A 282 -3.38 -32.94 1.88
N THR A 283 -4.37 -33.21 2.72
CA THR A 283 -5.58 -32.42 2.97
C THR A 283 -5.34 -31.00 3.49
N ALA A 284 -4.15 -30.72 4.03
CA ALA A 284 -3.71 -29.41 4.50
C ALA A 284 -2.50 -28.85 3.72
N CYS A 285 -2.23 -29.36 2.51
CA CYS A 285 -1.04 -29.01 1.73
C CYS A 285 -1.37 -28.13 0.51
N GLY A 286 -0.78 -26.94 0.45
CA GLY A 286 -0.95 -26.02 -0.68
C GLY A 286 -2.32 -25.34 -0.66
N PHE A 287 -2.96 -25.21 -1.82
CA PHE A 287 -4.22 -24.49 -1.96
C PHE A 287 -5.43 -25.37 -1.62
N VAL A 288 -5.98 -25.17 -0.42
CA VAL A 288 -7.15 -25.89 0.08
C VAL A 288 -8.32 -24.94 0.15
N VAL A 289 -9.48 -25.39 -0.32
CA VAL A 289 -10.74 -24.68 -0.26
C VAL A 289 -11.72 -25.52 0.55
N GLU A 290 -12.41 -24.90 1.51
CA GLU A 290 -13.48 -25.54 2.27
C GLU A 290 -14.82 -24.85 2.05
N PHE A 291 -15.91 -25.57 2.30
CA PHE A 291 -17.22 -24.93 2.50
C PHE A 291 -17.22 -24.14 3.80
N ALA A 292 -17.62 -22.87 3.76
CA ALA A 292 -17.71 -21.99 4.93
C ALA A 292 -18.93 -22.33 5.80
N ASP A 293 -19.92 -22.99 5.22
CA ASP A 293 -21.18 -23.40 5.84
C ASP A 293 -21.42 -24.92 5.71
N ILE A 294 -22.55 -25.37 6.25
CA ILE A 294 -23.00 -26.76 6.18
C ILE A 294 -23.96 -26.90 4.99
N ILE A 295 -23.69 -27.88 4.12
CA ILE A 295 -24.49 -28.11 2.90
C ILE A 295 -25.81 -28.81 3.24
N THR A 296 -25.73 -29.82 4.11
CA THR A 296 -26.82 -30.72 4.48
C THR A 296 -26.47 -31.44 5.76
N THR A 297 -27.42 -32.12 6.38
CA THR A 297 -27.17 -33.10 7.43
C THR A 297 -27.18 -34.52 6.85
N HIS A 298 -26.37 -35.43 7.40
CA HIS A 298 -26.37 -36.83 6.97
C HIS A 298 -25.76 -37.74 8.06
N GLU A 299 -26.25 -38.97 8.14
CA GLU A 299 -25.64 -40.00 9.01
C GLU A 299 -24.21 -40.32 8.58
N PHE A 300 -23.30 -40.53 9.53
CA PHE A 300 -21.93 -40.88 9.16
C PHE A 300 -21.86 -42.26 8.50
N LYS A 301 -22.42 -43.27 9.19
CA LYS A 301 -22.37 -44.69 8.79
C LYS A 301 -23.56 -45.50 9.31
N CYS A 302 -23.96 -45.19 10.54
CA CYS A 302 -24.83 -45.94 11.43
C CYS A 302 -24.32 -47.36 11.78
N GLY A 303 -23.78 -47.51 12.99
CA GLY A 303 -23.20 -48.75 13.54
C GLY A 303 -21.83 -48.50 14.20
N ARG A 304 -21.02 -49.55 14.35
CA ARG A 304 -19.64 -49.38 14.84
C ARG A 304 -18.79 -48.57 13.86
N ASN A 305 -17.85 -47.79 14.39
CA ASN A 305 -16.92 -46.96 13.62
C ASN A 305 -15.81 -47.76 12.89
N VAL A 306 -15.90 -49.10 12.88
CA VAL A 306 -15.04 -50.01 12.12
C VAL A 306 -14.94 -49.57 10.65
N GLY A 307 -13.71 -49.43 10.15
CA GLY A 307 -13.46 -48.98 8.77
C GLY A 307 -13.58 -47.47 8.56
N GLY A 308 -13.98 -46.71 9.59
CA GLY A 308 -13.93 -45.25 9.66
C GLY A 308 -14.54 -44.55 8.45
N TRP A 309 -13.93 -43.41 8.09
CA TRP A 309 -14.24 -42.64 6.88
C TRP A 309 -14.19 -43.48 5.59
N LYS A 310 -13.18 -44.34 5.46
CA LYS A 310 -12.94 -45.13 4.25
C LYS A 310 -14.16 -45.95 3.85
N ASP A 311 -14.80 -46.59 4.83
CA ASP A 311 -15.95 -47.47 4.64
C ASP A 311 -17.27 -46.80 5.05
N SER A 312 -17.32 -45.46 5.14
CA SER A 312 -18.52 -44.73 5.55
C SER A 312 -19.46 -44.49 4.38
N LYS A 313 -20.77 -44.47 4.69
CA LYS A 313 -21.78 -44.03 3.71
C LYS A 313 -21.63 -42.54 3.42
N LEU A 314 -21.21 -41.76 4.41
CA LEU A 314 -20.96 -40.33 4.26
C LEU A 314 -19.86 -40.02 3.24
N ARG A 315 -18.76 -40.79 3.19
CA ARG A 315 -17.72 -40.63 2.16
C ARG A 315 -18.26 -40.86 0.76
N THR A 316 -19.12 -41.88 0.60
CA THR A 316 -19.80 -42.18 -0.68
C THR A 316 -20.75 -41.05 -1.07
N TYR A 317 -21.50 -40.51 -0.11
CA TYR A 317 -22.40 -39.38 -0.32
C TYR A 317 -21.64 -38.10 -0.70
N VAL A 318 -20.55 -37.78 -0.01
CA VAL A 318 -19.71 -36.62 -0.27
C VAL A 318 -19.02 -36.71 -1.65
N ASN A 319 -18.36 -37.83 -1.96
CA ASN A 319 -17.64 -37.98 -3.24
C ASN A 319 -18.56 -38.36 -4.43
N GLY A 320 -19.83 -38.70 -4.17
CA GLY A 320 -20.81 -39.00 -5.20
C GLY A 320 -21.82 -37.88 -5.36
N THR A 321 -22.75 -37.75 -4.41
CA THR A 321 -23.86 -36.80 -4.48
C THR A 321 -23.38 -35.35 -4.43
N ILE A 322 -22.56 -34.98 -3.44
CA ILE A 322 -22.11 -33.59 -3.28
C ILE A 322 -21.14 -33.20 -4.40
N TYR A 323 -20.16 -34.04 -4.72
CA TYR A 323 -19.22 -33.76 -5.82
C TYR A 323 -19.94 -33.57 -7.17
N ASN A 324 -20.89 -34.44 -7.51
CA ASN A 324 -21.65 -34.33 -8.76
C ASN A 324 -22.58 -33.11 -8.79
N ALA A 325 -22.91 -32.53 -7.64
CA ALA A 325 -23.71 -31.31 -7.54
C ALA A 325 -22.89 -30.03 -7.75
N LEU A 326 -21.56 -30.09 -7.68
CA LEU A 326 -20.70 -28.93 -7.91
C LEU A 326 -20.78 -28.43 -9.35
N PRO A 327 -20.50 -27.13 -9.62
CA PRO A 327 -20.33 -26.63 -10.98
C PRO A 327 -19.29 -27.45 -11.77
N GLY A 328 -19.57 -27.78 -13.03
CA GLY A 328 -18.70 -28.64 -13.85
C GLY A 328 -17.28 -28.05 -14.04
N GLU A 329 -17.16 -26.74 -14.14
CA GLU A 329 -15.87 -26.04 -14.18
C GLU A 329 -15.06 -26.20 -12.88
N LEU A 330 -15.71 -26.26 -11.72
CA LEU A 330 -15.07 -26.54 -10.45
C LEU A 330 -14.66 -28.02 -10.34
N GLN A 331 -15.53 -28.95 -10.75
CA GLN A 331 -15.24 -30.39 -10.74
C GLN A 331 -13.93 -30.72 -11.48
N ASN A 332 -13.65 -30.01 -12.59
CA ASN A 332 -12.49 -30.22 -13.45
C ASN A 332 -11.16 -29.77 -12.83
N VAL A 333 -11.19 -28.82 -11.89
CA VAL A 333 -9.97 -28.28 -11.27
C VAL A 333 -9.66 -28.89 -9.91
N ILE A 334 -10.59 -29.64 -9.32
CA ILE A 334 -10.38 -30.34 -8.06
C ILE A 334 -9.41 -31.51 -8.29
N THR A 335 -8.32 -31.53 -7.53
CA THR A 335 -7.36 -32.64 -7.58
C THR A 335 -7.78 -33.80 -6.68
N THR A 336 -7.37 -35.01 -7.06
CA THR A 336 -7.50 -36.16 -6.15
C THR A 336 -6.48 -36.00 -5.03
N THR A 337 -6.92 -36.17 -3.79
CA THR A 337 -6.14 -35.89 -2.59
C THR A 337 -5.95 -37.16 -1.80
N LYS A 338 -4.72 -37.42 -1.34
CA LYS A 338 -4.46 -38.44 -0.33
C LYS A 338 -4.99 -37.99 1.03
N VAL A 339 -5.99 -38.69 1.54
CA VAL A 339 -6.66 -38.39 2.82
C VAL A 339 -6.33 -39.46 3.84
N ILE A 340 -5.81 -39.05 4.99
CA ILE A 340 -5.63 -39.91 6.17
C ILE A 340 -6.70 -39.58 7.21
N SER A 341 -7.40 -40.60 7.69
CA SER A 341 -8.41 -40.49 8.77
C SER A 341 -8.06 -41.40 9.94
N GLY A 342 -8.34 -40.92 11.16
CA GLY A 342 -8.13 -41.68 12.39
C GLY A 342 -8.97 -42.95 12.45
N HIS A 343 -8.49 -43.91 13.21
CA HIS A 343 -9.20 -45.15 13.53
C HIS A 343 -9.72 -45.08 14.96
N GLY A 344 -10.95 -45.57 15.18
CA GLY A 344 -11.50 -45.71 16.52
C GLY A 344 -11.05 -46.99 17.20
N ASN A 345 -11.37 -47.16 18.49
CA ASN A 345 -11.09 -48.41 19.20
C ASN A 345 -12.03 -49.54 18.70
N ARG A 346 -11.46 -50.53 18.01
CA ARG A 346 -12.21 -51.54 17.27
C ARG A 346 -12.80 -52.66 18.13
N THR A 347 -12.25 -52.94 19.31
CA THR A 347 -12.58 -54.15 20.08
C THR A 347 -13.76 -53.98 21.03
N GLY A 348 -14.08 -52.75 21.43
CA GLY A 348 -14.96 -52.53 22.58
C GLY A 348 -14.39 -53.08 23.89
N GLU A 349 -13.13 -53.50 23.87
CA GLU A 349 -12.33 -53.80 25.06
C GLU A 349 -11.47 -52.58 25.39
N ILE A 350 -11.47 -52.22 26.67
CA ILE A 350 -10.79 -51.06 27.27
C ILE A 350 -9.28 -51.36 27.42
N ASP A 351 -8.71 -52.32 26.68
CA ASP A 351 -7.28 -52.61 26.75
C ASP A 351 -6.53 -51.85 25.65
N PHE A 352 -5.85 -50.79 26.07
CA PHE A 352 -5.38 -49.67 25.25
C PHE A 352 -4.12 -49.96 24.42
N GLU A 353 -3.52 -51.16 24.47
CA GLU A 353 -2.15 -51.37 23.97
C GLU A 353 -1.97 -52.43 22.86
N THR A 354 -3.00 -53.10 22.32
CA THR A 354 -2.75 -54.37 21.62
C THR A 354 -3.51 -54.65 20.31
N THR A 355 -3.50 -53.73 19.32
CA THR A 355 -4.04 -54.10 17.98
C THR A 355 -3.15 -53.78 16.78
N GLY A 356 -2.15 -52.89 16.88
CA GLY A 356 -1.28 -52.55 15.74
C GLY A 356 -2.06 -51.93 14.57
N GLU A 357 -3.18 -51.29 14.86
CA GLU A 357 -4.07 -50.70 13.86
C GLU A 357 -3.46 -49.42 13.26
N THR A 358 -3.74 -49.21 11.98
CA THR A 358 -3.18 -48.11 11.19
C THR A 358 -4.31 -47.21 10.73
N ASN A 359 -4.01 -45.91 10.63
CA ASN A 359 -4.94 -44.93 10.09
C ASN A 359 -5.36 -45.30 8.67
N PHE A 360 -6.58 -44.94 8.31
CA PHE A 360 -7.11 -45.29 6.99
C PHE A 360 -6.64 -44.28 5.95
N GLU A 361 -6.22 -44.80 4.80
CA GLU A 361 -5.86 -44.01 3.63
C GLU A 361 -6.91 -44.14 2.54
N THR A 362 -7.27 -43.00 1.95
CA THR A 362 -8.19 -42.89 0.80
C THR A 362 -7.68 -41.89 -0.22
N GLN A 363 -8.24 -41.95 -1.43
CA GLN A 363 -7.98 -41.04 -2.53
C GLN A 363 -9.30 -40.37 -2.90
N ASP A 364 -9.49 -39.13 -2.46
CA ASP A 364 -10.79 -38.46 -2.48
C ASP A 364 -10.70 -37.13 -3.24
N LYS A 365 -11.80 -36.75 -3.89
CA LYS A 365 -11.95 -35.40 -4.48
C LYS A 365 -12.46 -34.42 -3.43
N LEU A 366 -13.44 -34.85 -2.63
CA LEU A 366 -13.97 -34.12 -1.49
C LEU A 366 -13.75 -34.91 -0.21
N TYR A 367 -13.41 -34.23 0.89
CA TYR A 367 -13.16 -34.86 2.19
C TYR A 367 -13.66 -33.96 3.32
N LEU A 368 -14.00 -34.55 4.47
CA LEU A 368 -14.24 -33.76 5.70
C LEU A 368 -12.91 -33.46 6.37
N LEU A 369 -12.85 -32.38 7.14
CA LEU A 369 -11.66 -32.00 7.91
C LEU A 369 -11.39 -33.01 9.05
N SER A 370 -10.14 -33.09 9.50
CA SER A 370 -9.76 -33.83 10.72
C SER A 370 -9.68 -32.90 11.92
N GLY A 371 -9.45 -33.46 13.11
CA GLY A 371 -9.32 -32.67 14.32
C GLY A 371 -8.21 -31.63 14.24
N HIS A 372 -7.00 -32.05 13.86
CA HIS A 372 -5.84 -31.15 13.77
C HIS A 372 -6.01 -30.06 12.70
N GLU A 373 -6.75 -30.33 11.62
CA GLU A 373 -6.98 -29.32 10.58
C GLU A 373 -7.81 -28.13 11.08
N VAL A 374 -8.61 -28.35 12.11
CA VAL A 374 -9.45 -27.33 12.76
C VAL A 374 -8.77 -26.78 14.02
N TYR A 375 -8.26 -27.63 14.91
CA TYR A 375 -7.75 -27.22 16.22
C TYR A 375 -6.25 -27.45 16.35
N GLU A 376 -5.56 -26.43 16.85
CA GLU A 376 -4.29 -26.64 17.54
C GLU A 376 -4.59 -27.19 18.95
N ASP A 377 -3.79 -28.16 19.38
CA ASP A 377 -4.01 -28.83 20.65
C ASP A 377 -3.78 -27.87 21.84
N GLY A 378 -4.65 -27.96 22.85
CA GLY A 378 -4.52 -27.22 24.10
C GLY A 378 -3.87 -28.03 25.21
N GLU A 379 -3.79 -27.47 26.41
CA GLU A 379 -3.39 -28.21 27.63
C GLU A 379 -4.50 -29.11 28.17
N TYR A 380 -5.76 -28.82 27.81
CA TYR A 380 -6.95 -29.51 28.31
C TYR A 380 -7.88 -29.86 27.15
N TYR A 381 -8.59 -30.99 27.30
CA TYR A 381 -9.55 -31.47 26.33
C TYR A 381 -8.93 -31.57 24.92
N GLN A 382 -7.82 -32.28 24.87
CA GLN A 382 -6.97 -32.44 23.69
C GLN A 382 -7.69 -33.29 22.65
N ILE A 383 -7.76 -32.82 21.42
CA ILE A 383 -8.35 -33.63 20.35
C ILE A 383 -7.36 -34.68 19.84
N SER A 384 -6.06 -34.47 20.08
CA SER A 384 -5.00 -35.40 19.68
C SER A 384 -5.08 -36.75 20.39
N THR A 385 -5.76 -36.84 21.54
CA THR A 385 -6.00 -38.10 22.25
C THR A 385 -7.11 -38.92 21.60
N ASP A 386 -8.00 -38.28 20.85
CA ASP A 386 -9.17 -38.90 20.25
C ASP A 386 -9.06 -39.07 18.72
N ASP A 387 -8.20 -38.29 18.07
CA ASP A 387 -7.87 -38.40 16.64
C ASP A 387 -6.50 -39.04 16.43
N THR A 388 -6.46 -40.36 16.18
CA THR A 388 -5.20 -41.07 15.92
C THR A 388 -4.47 -40.59 14.66
N ALA A 389 -5.11 -39.80 13.80
CA ALA A 389 -4.50 -39.19 12.61
C ALA A 389 -4.04 -37.74 12.84
N TYR A 390 -4.10 -37.22 14.08
CA TYR A 390 -3.70 -35.85 14.41
C TYR A 390 -2.32 -35.51 13.83
N SER A 391 -1.31 -36.33 14.10
CA SER A 391 0.08 -36.10 13.66
C SER A 391 0.34 -36.34 12.15
N ASN A 392 -0.67 -36.72 11.36
CA ASN A 392 -0.51 -36.95 9.92
C ASN A 392 -0.81 -35.71 9.06
N THR A 393 -1.31 -34.64 9.67
CA THR A 393 -1.70 -33.39 9.01
C THR A 393 -1.29 -32.21 9.89
N LYS A 394 -1.73 -31.01 9.54
CA LYS A 394 -1.50 -29.78 10.30
C LYS A 394 -2.77 -28.92 10.33
N GLN A 395 -2.83 -27.98 11.26
CA GLN A 395 -3.86 -26.95 11.26
C GLN A 395 -3.86 -26.15 9.94
N LEU A 396 -5.05 -25.92 9.40
CA LEU A 396 -5.24 -25.08 8.22
C LEU A 396 -5.00 -23.61 8.59
N ASP A 397 -4.41 -22.85 7.66
CA ASP A 397 -4.04 -21.46 7.88
C ASP A 397 -5.23 -20.60 8.35
N TYR A 398 -6.45 -20.88 7.87
CA TYR A 398 -7.66 -20.16 8.27
C TYR A 398 -7.91 -20.28 9.77
N TYR A 399 -7.99 -21.50 10.29
CA TYR A 399 -8.26 -21.73 11.71
C TYR A 399 -7.12 -21.24 12.59
N LYS A 400 -5.88 -21.41 12.13
CA LYS A 400 -4.69 -20.87 12.79
C LYS A 400 -4.73 -19.34 12.89
N ASN A 401 -5.08 -18.65 11.82
CA ASN A 401 -5.18 -17.18 11.79
C ASN A 401 -6.31 -16.67 12.70
N HIS A 402 -7.34 -17.48 12.93
CA HIS A 402 -8.42 -17.20 13.88
C HIS A 402 -8.08 -17.65 15.32
N GLY A 403 -6.87 -18.15 15.55
CA GLY A 403 -6.41 -18.61 16.86
C GLY A 403 -7.20 -19.78 17.41
N VAL A 404 -7.72 -20.65 16.54
CA VAL A 404 -8.57 -21.77 16.97
C VAL A 404 -7.73 -22.81 17.69
N THR A 405 -8.13 -23.13 18.92
CA THR A 405 -7.53 -24.18 19.75
C THR A 405 -8.63 -24.95 20.46
N THR A 406 -8.30 -26.04 21.15
CA THR A 406 -9.30 -26.76 21.98
C THR A 406 -9.85 -25.93 23.15
N SER A 407 -9.22 -24.79 23.49
CA SER A 407 -9.66 -23.84 24.51
C SER A 407 -10.20 -22.52 23.95
N ASN A 408 -9.97 -22.22 22.68
CA ASN A 408 -10.50 -21.08 21.94
C ASN A 408 -11.12 -21.55 20.63
N TYR A 409 -12.36 -22.01 20.69
CA TYR A 409 -12.95 -22.85 19.64
C TYR A 409 -14.07 -22.18 18.84
N ALA A 410 -14.49 -20.96 19.22
CA ALA A 410 -15.61 -20.27 18.56
C ALA A 410 -15.39 -20.01 17.06
N GLY A 411 -14.12 -19.91 16.61
CA GLY A 411 -13.77 -19.78 15.19
C GLY A 411 -13.99 -21.03 14.35
N ALA A 412 -14.31 -22.17 14.96
CA ALA A 412 -14.64 -23.43 14.27
C ALA A 412 -16.11 -23.55 13.85
N ASN A 413 -16.97 -22.61 14.29
CA ASN A 413 -18.40 -22.64 14.03
C ASN A 413 -18.72 -22.60 12.53
N LYS A 414 -19.69 -23.43 12.12
CA LYS A 414 -20.31 -23.39 10.79
C LYS A 414 -21.83 -23.31 10.93
N GLN A 415 -22.45 -22.62 9.98
CA GLN A 415 -23.90 -22.42 9.98
C GLN A 415 -24.61 -23.40 9.07
N TYR A 416 -25.81 -23.81 9.48
CA TYR A 416 -26.80 -24.49 8.66
C TYR A 416 -28.11 -23.68 8.72
N ASN A 417 -28.60 -23.22 7.57
CA ASN A 417 -29.81 -22.38 7.48
C ASN A 417 -29.78 -21.13 8.40
N GLY A 418 -28.60 -20.51 8.56
CA GLY A 418 -28.41 -19.28 9.35
C GLY A 418 -28.20 -19.48 10.85
N TYR A 419 -28.08 -20.71 11.32
CA TYR A 419 -27.81 -21.03 12.74
C TYR A 419 -26.54 -21.85 12.86
N ASN A 420 -25.71 -21.57 13.87
CA ASN A 420 -24.60 -22.46 14.19
C ASN A 420 -25.12 -23.87 14.43
N SER A 421 -24.44 -24.87 13.86
CA SER A 421 -24.89 -26.25 13.93
C SER A 421 -23.71 -27.19 14.03
N ILE A 422 -24.01 -28.39 14.52
CA ILE A 422 -23.05 -29.48 14.68
C ILE A 422 -22.62 -29.96 13.29
N TRP A 423 -21.32 -30.24 13.10
CA TRP A 423 -20.80 -30.77 11.83
C TRP A 423 -19.68 -31.79 12.00
N TRP A 424 -19.66 -32.78 11.11
CA TRP A 424 -18.78 -33.94 11.18
C TRP A 424 -17.32 -33.64 10.81
N LEU A 425 -16.40 -34.29 11.52
CA LEU A 425 -15.00 -34.48 11.13
C LEU A 425 -14.79 -35.91 10.63
N ARG A 426 -13.74 -36.15 9.83
CA ARG A 426 -13.55 -37.47 9.17
C ARG A 426 -13.03 -38.59 10.09
N SER A 427 -12.57 -38.28 11.29
CA SER A 427 -11.90 -39.26 12.14
C SER A 427 -12.89 -39.97 13.06
N ALA A 428 -12.77 -41.30 13.15
CA ALA A 428 -13.47 -42.08 14.16
C ALA A 428 -12.91 -41.75 15.56
N SER A 429 -13.77 -41.72 16.57
CA SER A 429 -13.34 -41.50 17.95
C SER A 429 -12.53 -42.68 18.46
N TYR A 430 -11.36 -42.43 19.03
CA TYR A 430 -10.62 -43.43 19.78
C TYR A 430 -11.38 -43.91 21.03
N SER A 431 -12.14 -43.02 21.67
CA SER A 431 -12.78 -43.27 22.98
C SER A 431 -14.05 -44.13 22.91
N TYR A 432 -14.76 -44.14 21.78
CA TYR A 432 -16.05 -44.85 21.64
C TYR A 432 -16.10 -45.70 20.38
N ALA A 433 -16.72 -46.87 20.45
CA ALA A 433 -16.69 -47.87 19.37
C ALA A 433 -17.66 -47.57 18.21
N ASP A 434 -18.53 -46.58 18.35
CA ASP A 434 -19.56 -46.18 17.40
C ASP A 434 -19.58 -44.69 17.06
N ASP A 435 -18.68 -43.90 17.66
CA ASP A 435 -18.68 -42.45 17.49
C ASP A 435 -17.62 -41.95 16.51
N PHE A 436 -17.89 -40.77 15.97
CA PHE A 436 -17.01 -39.98 15.12
C PHE A 436 -16.82 -38.60 15.71
N LEU A 437 -15.66 -38.00 15.44
CA LEU A 437 -15.36 -36.65 15.87
C LEU A 437 -16.22 -35.64 15.11
N LEU A 438 -16.59 -34.57 15.79
CA LEU A 438 -17.37 -33.48 15.24
C LEU A 438 -17.03 -32.16 15.92
N VAL A 439 -17.63 -31.10 15.40
CA VAL A 439 -17.62 -29.76 15.98
C VAL A 439 -19.04 -29.39 16.39
N LEU A 440 -19.22 -28.99 17.65
CA LEU A 440 -20.48 -28.54 18.22
C LEU A 440 -20.89 -27.16 17.68
N ASP A 441 -22.13 -26.77 17.91
CA ASP A 441 -22.67 -25.43 17.58
C ASP A 441 -22.02 -24.28 18.36
N SER A 442 -21.34 -24.60 19.47
CA SER A 442 -20.46 -23.70 20.23
C SER A 442 -19.08 -23.52 19.58
N GLY A 443 -18.68 -24.48 18.73
CA GLY A 443 -17.39 -24.55 18.07
C GLY A 443 -16.43 -25.50 18.77
N LEU A 444 -16.75 -25.98 19.97
CA LEU A 444 -15.97 -26.99 20.68
C LEU A 444 -16.03 -28.32 19.91
N TRP A 445 -14.95 -29.10 19.92
CA TRP A 445 -14.99 -30.45 19.36
C TRP A 445 -15.67 -31.42 20.32
N ASP A 446 -16.31 -32.46 19.81
CA ASP A 446 -16.85 -33.56 20.62
C ASP A 446 -16.94 -34.82 19.76
N THR A 447 -17.60 -35.86 20.26
CA THR A 447 -17.93 -37.07 19.53
C THR A 447 -19.43 -37.30 19.50
N ASP A 448 -19.93 -37.87 18.42
CA ASP A 448 -21.33 -38.32 18.39
C ASP A 448 -21.50 -39.64 17.62
N GLY A 449 -22.57 -40.34 17.97
CA GLY A 449 -22.89 -41.66 17.45
C GLY A 449 -23.11 -41.64 15.95
N SER A 450 -22.52 -42.60 15.24
CA SER A 450 -22.51 -42.61 13.77
C SER A 450 -23.89 -42.72 13.07
N CYS A 451 -24.96 -42.98 13.82
CA CYS A 451 -26.35 -42.99 13.33
C CYS A 451 -27.04 -41.62 13.44
N ASN A 452 -26.45 -40.64 14.14
CA ASN A 452 -26.99 -39.29 14.20
C ASN A 452 -26.73 -38.56 12.88
N SER A 453 -27.59 -37.60 12.57
CA SER A 453 -27.55 -36.84 11.31
C SER A 453 -27.05 -35.43 11.56
N ASP A 454 -25.73 -35.24 11.45
CA ASP A 454 -25.08 -33.95 11.66
C ASP A 454 -24.56 -33.33 10.36
N GLY A 455 -24.11 -32.08 10.47
CA GLY A 455 -23.74 -31.25 9.35
C GLY A 455 -22.58 -31.79 8.50
N VAL A 456 -22.72 -31.67 7.19
CA VAL A 456 -21.73 -32.05 6.18
C VAL A 456 -21.14 -30.79 5.57
N SER A 457 -19.85 -30.55 5.86
CA SER A 457 -19.10 -29.40 5.33
C SER A 457 -17.74 -29.87 4.80
N PRO A 458 -17.64 -30.27 3.52
CA PRO A 458 -16.42 -30.82 2.95
C PRO A 458 -15.39 -29.74 2.59
N ALA A 459 -14.19 -30.20 2.25
CA ALA A 459 -13.10 -29.44 1.68
C ALA A 459 -12.51 -30.19 0.47
N PHE A 460 -11.71 -29.47 -0.31
CA PHE A 460 -11.05 -29.98 -1.50
C PHE A 460 -9.77 -29.19 -1.83
N ARG A 461 -8.95 -29.76 -2.72
CA ARG A 461 -7.70 -29.14 -3.17
C ARG A 461 -7.74 -28.76 -4.63
N ILE A 462 -7.02 -27.70 -4.94
CA ILE A 462 -6.63 -27.31 -6.30
C ILE A 462 -5.09 -27.34 -6.31
N ALA A 463 -4.48 -27.99 -7.30
CA ALA A 463 -3.03 -28.19 -7.35
C ALA A 463 -2.49 -28.21 -8.78
#